data_AF-A0A183HC01-F1
#
_entry.id   AF-A0A183HC01-F1
#
_cell.length_a   1.000
_cell.length_b   1.000
_cell.length_c   1.000
_cell.angle_alpha   90.00
_cell.angle_beta   90.00
_cell.angle_gamma   90.00
#
_symmetry.space_group_name_H-M   'P 1'
#
loop_
_entity.id
_entity.type
_entity.pdbx_description
1 polymer ?
#
loop_
_entity_poly.entity_id
_entity_poly.type
_entity_poly.pdbx_seq_one_letter_code
_entity_poly.pdbx_strand_id
1 'polypeptide(L)'
;MLRLTFYCRIGIVPLVGCSVVAGQDHGHKNCLLITHTQFKSAVIVCAPDSKAQESWLTALRDATKISYKNTTSWEKLVEELESRGVLLSEEKKMYEEKLLAEAQARQEEHCRYLCLERAKDELEKERERLIRMTKKLKDDLQSVKNELKITNETKRTLEQEKISLNAKTEHLVSNMQVSNLSNSIYKTKN
;
A
#
# COMPACT_ATOMS: atom_id res chain seq x y z
N MET A 1 28.72 -61.23 -52.98
CA MET A 1 27.83 -60.41 -53.82
C MET A 1 27.05 -59.49 -52.89
N LEU A 2 27.59 -58.32 -52.55
CA LEU A 2 26.92 -57.33 -51.70
C LEU A 2 26.55 -56.14 -52.57
N ARG A 3 25.27 -56.09 -52.93
CA ARG A 3 24.65 -54.98 -53.65
C ARG A 3 23.97 -54.11 -52.59
N LEU A 4 24.64 -53.05 -52.13
CA LEU A 4 24.00 -52.00 -51.35
C LEU A 4 23.63 -50.84 -52.29
N THR A 5 22.47 -50.98 -52.91
CA THR A 5 21.76 -49.87 -53.55
C THR A 5 21.17 -49.00 -52.43
N PHE A 6 21.81 -47.90 -52.08
CA PHE A 6 21.19 -46.89 -51.22
C PHE A 6 20.15 -46.12 -52.03
N TYR A 7 18.87 -46.45 -51.85
CA TYR A 7 17.75 -45.56 -52.17
C TYR A 7 17.82 -44.38 -51.20
N CYS A 8 18.41 -43.26 -51.64
CA CYS A 8 18.36 -42.01 -50.90
C CYS A 8 16.90 -41.52 -50.89
N ARG A 9 16.20 -41.69 -49.76
CA ARG A 9 14.97 -40.93 -49.50
C ARG A 9 15.32 -39.45 -49.58
N ILE A 10 14.48 -38.66 -50.26
CA ILE A 10 14.64 -37.20 -50.31
C ILE A 10 14.75 -36.68 -48.88
N GLY A 11 15.90 -36.14 -48.53
CA GLY A 11 16.26 -35.72 -47.19
C GLY A 11 17.24 -34.56 -47.23
N ILE A 12 17.30 -33.83 -46.14
CA ILE A 12 18.18 -32.66 -46.00
C ILE A 12 19.43 -33.11 -45.23
N VAL A 13 20.62 -32.87 -45.78
CA VAL A 13 21.89 -33.09 -45.08
C VAL A 13 22.31 -31.78 -44.42
N PRO A 14 22.37 -31.68 -43.08
CA PRO A 14 22.90 -30.51 -42.42
C PRO A 14 24.40 -30.42 -42.68
N LEU A 15 24.85 -29.28 -43.24
CA LEU A 15 26.26 -29.07 -43.59
C LEU A 15 27.08 -28.46 -42.45
N VAL A 16 26.47 -28.09 -41.33
CA VAL A 16 27.19 -27.55 -40.16
C VAL A 16 28.23 -28.57 -39.69
N GLY A 17 29.50 -28.16 -39.60
CA GLY A 17 30.60 -29.02 -39.15
C GLY A 17 31.04 -30.11 -40.13
N CYS A 18 30.43 -30.20 -41.32
CA CYS A 18 30.80 -31.20 -42.32
C CYS A 18 32.14 -30.86 -43.01
N SER A 19 32.90 -31.88 -43.36
CA SER A 19 34.08 -31.77 -44.23
C SER A 19 33.73 -32.29 -45.63
N VAL A 20 33.99 -31.46 -46.65
CA VAL A 20 33.69 -31.77 -48.05
C VAL A 20 34.98 -31.79 -48.87
N VAL A 21 35.27 -32.95 -49.46
CA VAL A 21 36.46 -33.21 -50.27
C VAL A 21 36.11 -33.87 -51.60
N ALA A 22 36.90 -33.63 -52.63
CA ALA A 22 36.83 -34.40 -53.87
C ALA A 22 37.41 -35.80 -53.65
N GLY A 23 36.85 -36.79 -54.33
CA GLY A 23 37.39 -38.15 -54.35
C GLY A 23 36.76 -39.00 -55.45
N GLN A 24 36.84 -40.32 -55.27
CA GLN A 24 36.43 -41.33 -56.25
C GLN A 24 35.76 -42.50 -55.53
N ASP A 25 34.79 -43.15 -56.17
CA ASP A 25 34.09 -44.31 -55.60
C ASP A 25 33.68 -45.31 -56.68
N HIS A 26 33.94 -46.62 -56.48
CA HIS A 26 33.50 -47.76 -57.30
C HIS A 26 33.37 -47.49 -58.83
N GLY A 27 34.40 -46.92 -59.47
CA GLY A 27 34.42 -46.66 -60.92
C GLY A 27 33.95 -45.26 -61.35
N HIS A 28 33.47 -44.44 -60.42
CA HIS A 28 33.18 -43.02 -60.63
C HIS A 28 34.38 -42.16 -60.21
N LYS A 29 34.93 -41.40 -61.17
CA LYS A 29 36.13 -40.57 -60.97
C LYS A 29 35.84 -39.18 -60.39
N ASN A 30 34.60 -38.73 -60.44
CA ASN A 30 34.20 -37.37 -60.09
C ASN A 30 33.22 -37.41 -58.91
N CYS A 31 33.68 -37.73 -57.70
CA CYS A 31 32.84 -37.82 -56.51
C CYS A 31 33.18 -36.75 -55.47
N LEU A 32 32.21 -36.39 -54.63
CA LEU A 32 32.41 -35.60 -53.43
C LEU A 32 32.10 -36.46 -52.21
N LEU A 33 32.98 -36.42 -51.22
CA LEU A 33 32.79 -37.07 -49.94
C LEU A 33 32.46 -36.02 -48.89
N ILE A 34 31.29 -36.14 -48.28
CA ILE A 34 30.83 -35.31 -47.17
C ILE A 34 30.91 -36.16 -45.91
N THR A 35 31.70 -35.72 -44.94
CA THR A 35 31.94 -36.44 -43.68
C THR A 35 31.58 -35.56 -42.49
N HIS A 36 31.06 -36.19 -41.44
CA HIS A 36 30.78 -35.54 -40.16
C HIS A 36 30.98 -36.57 -39.05
N THR A 37 31.36 -36.14 -37.85
CA THR A 37 31.61 -37.04 -36.71
C THR A 37 30.38 -37.85 -36.30
N GLN A 38 29.18 -37.34 -36.58
CA GLN A 38 27.92 -38.03 -36.30
C GLN A 38 27.44 -38.92 -37.46
N PHE A 39 28.09 -38.87 -38.62
CA PHE A 39 27.74 -39.75 -39.73
C PHE A 39 28.42 -41.10 -39.53
N LYS A 40 27.64 -42.19 -39.63
CA LYS A 40 28.16 -43.56 -39.56
C LYS A 40 29.07 -43.90 -40.76
N SER A 41 28.89 -43.20 -41.88
CA SER A 41 29.70 -43.33 -43.10
C SER A 41 29.67 -42.01 -43.88
N ALA A 42 30.66 -41.79 -44.74
CA ALA A 42 30.66 -40.64 -45.64
C ALA A 42 29.43 -40.65 -46.56
N VAL A 43 28.85 -39.47 -46.79
CA VAL A 43 27.86 -39.28 -47.85
C VAL A 43 28.63 -39.04 -49.15
N ILE A 44 28.39 -39.88 -50.15
CA ILE A 44 29.08 -39.83 -51.43
C ILE A 44 28.12 -39.23 -52.47
N VAL A 45 28.57 -38.18 -53.15
CA VAL A 45 27.82 -37.51 -54.23
C VAL A 45 28.63 -37.62 -55.52
N CYS A 46 28.10 -38.30 -56.53
CA CYS A 46 28.77 -38.43 -57.82
C CYS A 46 28.35 -37.30 -58.76
N ALA A 47 29.32 -36.55 -59.26
CA ALA A 47 29.12 -35.53 -60.28
C ALA A 47 29.22 -36.14 -61.70
N PRO A 48 28.48 -35.58 -62.67
CA PRO A 48 28.51 -36.08 -64.05
C PRO A 48 29.86 -35.86 -64.74
N ASP A 49 30.58 -34.79 -64.39
CA ASP A 49 31.89 -34.43 -64.95
C ASP A 49 32.75 -33.67 -63.92
N SER A 50 34.02 -33.44 -64.27
CA SER A 50 34.99 -32.76 -63.40
C SER A 50 34.62 -31.30 -63.12
N LYS A 51 33.94 -30.62 -64.06
CA LYS A 51 33.55 -29.22 -63.93
C LYS A 51 32.39 -29.08 -62.94
N ALA A 52 31.41 -29.97 -63.02
CA ALA A 52 30.32 -30.08 -62.06
C ALA A 52 30.84 -30.44 -60.67
N GLN A 53 31.80 -31.37 -60.56
CA GLN A 53 32.44 -31.71 -59.29
C GLN A 53 33.10 -30.50 -58.62
N GLU A 54 33.89 -29.72 -59.36
CA GLU A 54 34.57 -28.52 -58.86
C GLU A 54 33.58 -27.43 -58.43
N SER A 55 32.55 -27.19 -59.26
CA SER A 55 31.49 -26.24 -58.96
C SER A 55 30.72 -26.62 -57.69
N TRP A 56 30.31 -27.89 -57.57
CA TRP A 56 29.59 -28.39 -56.40
C TRP A 56 30.47 -28.40 -55.14
N LEU A 57 31.76 -28.74 -55.28
CA LEU A 57 32.70 -28.72 -54.17
C LEU A 57 32.83 -27.31 -53.58
N THR A 58 32.95 -26.31 -54.44
CA THR A 58 33.04 -24.91 -54.03
C THR A 58 31.75 -24.47 -53.34
N ALA A 59 30.59 -24.72 -53.97
CA ALA A 59 29.29 -24.36 -53.42
C ALA A 59 29.01 -25.03 -52.06
N LEU A 60 29.35 -26.32 -51.91
CA LEU A 60 29.14 -27.05 -50.66
C LEU A 60 30.08 -26.59 -49.54
N ARG A 61 31.33 -26.22 -49.86
CA ARG A 61 32.26 -25.63 -48.88
C ARG A 61 31.80 -24.26 -48.40
N ASP A 62 31.34 -23.42 -49.32
CA ASP A 62 30.78 -22.12 -48.98
C ASP A 62 29.50 -22.27 -48.13
N ALA A 63 28.62 -23.19 -48.52
CA ALA A 63 27.43 -23.51 -47.74
C ALA A 63 27.78 -24.00 -46.33
N THR A 64 28.74 -24.92 -46.19
CA THR A 64 29.23 -25.40 -44.87
C THR A 64 29.74 -24.24 -44.01
N LYS A 65 30.53 -23.34 -44.59
CA LYS A 65 31.08 -22.16 -43.88
C LYS A 65 29.98 -21.20 -43.44
N ILE A 66 29.00 -20.92 -44.30
CA ILE A 66 27.85 -20.06 -43.98
C ILE A 66 27.01 -20.70 -42.89
N SER A 67 26.69 -22.00 -43.03
CA SER A 67 25.91 -22.74 -42.03
C SER A 67 26.58 -22.71 -40.66
N TYR A 68 27.90 -22.94 -40.58
CA TYR A 68 28.64 -22.86 -39.32
C TYR A 68 28.55 -21.46 -38.68
N LYS A 69 28.84 -20.41 -39.46
CA LYS A 69 28.76 -19.03 -38.97
C LYS A 69 27.37 -18.67 -38.47
N ASN A 70 26.33 -19.08 -39.20
CA ASN A 70 24.95 -18.81 -38.83
C ASN A 70 24.60 -19.52 -37.51
N THR A 71 24.96 -20.81 -37.37
CA THR A 71 24.74 -21.56 -36.13
C THR A 71 25.40 -20.87 -34.93
N THR A 72 26.68 -20.50 -35.03
CA THR A 72 27.38 -19.81 -33.93
C THR A 72 26.77 -18.44 -33.61
N SER A 73 26.34 -17.68 -34.61
CA SER A 73 25.65 -16.39 -34.39
C SER A 73 24.30 -16.58 -33.69
N TRP A 74 23.54 -17.62 -34.07
CA TRP A 74 22.28 -17.95 -33.43
C TRP A 74 22.47 -18.41 -31.99
N GLU A 75 23.47 -19.25 -31.72
CA GLU A 75 23.81 -19.69 -30.36
C GLU A 75 24.12 -18.49 -29.44
N LYS A 76 24.95 -17.55 -29.91
CA LYS A 76 25.25 -16.32 -29.16
C LYS A 76 24.01 -15.47 -28.91
N LEU A 77 23.16 -15.30 -29.91
CA LEU A 77 21.93 -14.52 -29.76
C LEU A 77 20.98 -15.18 -28.75
N VAL A 78 20.88 -16.52 -28.76
CA VAL A 78 20.07 -17.26 -27.77
C VAL A 78 20.63 -17.03 -26.36
N GLU A 79 21.94 -17.16 -26.17
CA GLU A 79 22.59 -16.92 -24.87
C GLU A 79 22.38 -15.47 -24.37
N GLU A 80 22.49 -14.48 -25.26
CA GLU A 80 22.20 -13.07 -24.95
C GLU A 80 20.73 -12.85 -24.56
N LEU A 81 19.79 -13.50 -25.25
CA LEU A 81 18.37 -13.38 -24.95
C LEU A 81 18.01 -14.06 -23.63
N GLU A 82 18.59 -15.23 -23.35
CA GLU A 82 18.39 -15.96 -22.09
C GLU A 82 18.92 -15.16 -20.91
N SER A 83 20.15 -14.64 -20.99
CA SER A 83 20.73 -13.80 -19.93
C SER A 83 19.92 -12.52 -19.69
N ARG A 84 19.46 -11.85 -20.76
CA ARG A 84 18.56 -10.69 -20.63
C ARG A 84 17.22 -11.07 -20.01
N GLY A 85 16.70 -12.25 -20.33
CA GLY A 85 15.47 -12.78 -19.75
C GLY A 85 15.56 -12.95 -18.23
N VAL A 86 16.69 -13.47 -17.74
CA VAL A 86 16.97 -13.59 -16.29
C VAL A 86 16.99 -12.22 -15.62
N LEU A 87 17.76 -11.27 -16.16
CA LEU A 87 17.85 -9.91 -15.60
C LEU A 87 16.49 -9.21 -15.52
N LEU A 88 15.68 -9.32 -16.58
CA LEU A 88 14.32 -8.75 -16.61
C LEU A 88 13.39 -9.42 -15.59
N SER A 89 13.55 -10.73 -15.38
CA SER A 89 12.76 -11.45 -14.38
C SER A 89 13.09 -11.00 -12.95
N GLU A 90 14.38 -10.79 -12.67
CA GLU A 90 14.85 -10.24 -11.39
C GLU A 90 14.37 -8.80 -11.18
N GLU A 91 14.50 -7.95 -12.20
CA GLU A 91 14.03 -6.57 -12.15
C GLU A 91 12.51 -6.49 -11.93
N LYS A 92 11.74 -7.30 -12.66
CA LYS A 92 10.29 -7.42 -12.46
C LYS A 92 9.97 -7.79 -11.01
N LYS A 93 10.64 -8.82 -10.46
CA LYS A 93 10.42 -9.26 -9.08
C LYS A 93 10.72 -8.14 -8.08
N MET A 94 11.82 -7.40 -8.26
CA MET A 94 12.14 -6.25 -7.40
C MET A 94 11.06 -5.17 -7.43
N TYR A 95 10.51 -4.85 -8.60
CA TYR A 95 9.43 -3.86 -8.71
C TYR A 95 8.13 -4.36 -8.08
N GLU A 96 7.79 -5.65 -8.23
CA GLU A 96 6.64 -6.26 -7.58
C GLU A 96 6.76 -6.20 -6.05
N GLU A 97 7.93 -6.49 -5.51
CA GLU A 97 8.22 -6.38 -4.06
C GLU A 97 8.10 -4.94 -3.56
N LYS A 98 8.66 -3.97 -4.28
CA LYS A 98 8.54 -2.54 -3.94
C LYS A 98 7.09 -2.07 -3.97
N LEU A 99 6.34 -2.48 -5.00
CA LEU A 99 4.93 -2.13 -5.13
C LEU A 99 4.10 -2.69 -3.99
N LEU A 100 4.36 -3.94 -3.59
CA LEU A 100 3.69 -4.57 -2.45
C LEU A 100 3.99 -3.81 -1.15
N ALA A 101 5.26 -3.46 -0.90
CA ALA A 101 5.66 -2.73 0.30
C ALA A 101 4.99 -1.34 0.36
N GLU A 102 4.96 -0.60 -0.75
CA GLU A 102 4.28 0.70 -0.85
C GLU A 102 2.76 0.57 -0.62
N ALA A 103 2.13 -0.46 -1.19
CA ALA A 103 0.70 -0.72 -0.98
C ALA A 103 0.37 -1.02 0.49
N GLN A 104 1.23 -1.79 1.18
CA GLN A 104 1.09 -2.08 2.60
C GLN A 104 1.26 -0.82 3.46
N ALA A 105 2.31 -0.04 3.21
CA ALA A 105 2.56 1.22 3.93
C ALA A 105 1.38 2.19 3.77
N ARG A 106 0.83 2.31 2.56
CA ARG A 106 -0.36 3.14 2.29
C ARG A 106 -1.60 2.64 3.02
N GLN A 107 -1.79 1.32 3.09
CA GLN A 107 -2.92 0.74 3.82
C GLN A 107 -2.80 1.00 5.33
N GLU A 108 -1.60 0.87 5.89
CA GLU A 108 -1.34 1.18 7.31
C GLU A 108 -1.59 2.65 7.62
N GLU A 109 -1.12 3.56 6.77
CA GLU A 109 -1.38 4.99 6.89
C GLU A 109 -2.87 5.30 6.82
N HIS A 110 -3.59 4.67 5.88
CA HIS A 110 -5.04 4.83 5.76
C HIS A 110 -5.78 4.34 7.01
N CYS A 111 -5.42 3.17 7.53
CA CYS A 111 -5.98 2.66 8.79
C CYS A 111 -5.72 3.62 9.95
N ARG A 112 -4.50 4.16 10.05
CA ARG A 112 -4.14 5.15 11.08
C ARG A 112 -4.96 6.43 10.94
N TYR A 113 -5.14 6.93 9.72
CA TYR A 113 -5.98 8.08 9.43
C TYR A 113 -7.42 7.86 9.88
N LEU A 114 -8.02 6.70 9.56
CA LEU A 114 -9.39 6.38 9.98
C LEU A 114 -9.54 6.33 11.51
N CYS A 115 -8.55 5.80 12.23
CA CYS A 115 -8.53 5.82 13.69
C CYS A 115 -8.45 7.25 14.25
N LEU A 116 -7.62 8.10 13.64
CA LEU A 116 -7.51 9.50 14.03
C LEU A 116 -8.80 10.28 13.77
N GLU A 117 -9.47 10.04 12.65
CA GLU A 117 -10.74 10.71 12.35
C GLU A 117 -11.84 10.33 13.36
N ARG A 118 -11.91 9.06 13.77
CA ARG A 118 -12.83 8.64 14.84
C ARG A 118 -12.51 9.31 16.18
N ALA A 119 -11.23 9.36 16.55
CA ALA A 119 -10.81 10.01 17.80
C ALA A 119 -11.12 11.51 17.78
N LYS A 120 -10.95 12.18 16.64
CA LYS A 120 -11.32 13.58 16.43
C LYS A 120 -12.81 13.79 16.62
N ASP A 121 -13.67 12.95 16.02
CA ASP A 121 -15.12 13.04 16.18
C ASP A 121 -15.58 12.88 17.64
N GLU A 122 -14.95 11.96 18.39
CA GLU A 122 -15.21 11.77 19.81
C GLU A 122 -14.80 12.99 20.63
N LEU A 123 -13.62 13.56 20.34
CA LEU A 123 -13.14 14.78 20.99
C LEU A 123 -14.02 15.99 20.68
N GLU A 124 -14.53 16.13 19.45
CA GLU A 124 -15.44 17.21 19.06
C GLU A 124 -16.76 17.11 19.83
N LYS A 125 -17.34 15.90 19.93
CA LYS A 125 -18.55 15.65 20.73
C LYS A 125 -18.36 15.99 22.21
N GLU A 126 -17.22 15.59 22.77
CA GLU A 126 -16.90 15.85 24.17
C GLU A 126 -16.66 17.35 24.42
N ARG A 127 -15.97 18.02 23.49
CA ARG A 127 -15.79 19.48 23.52
C ARG A 127 -17.14 20.20 23.53
N GLU A 128 -18.06 19.84 22.65
CA GLU A 128 -19.39 20.44 22.64
C GLU A 128 -20.18 20.17 23.93
N ARG A 129 -20.08 18.95 24.47
CA ARG A 129 -20.71 18.58 25.75
C ARG A 129 -20.21 19.46 26.88
N LEU A 130 -18.89 19.67 26.97
CA LEU A 130 -18.26 20.54 27.95
C LEU A 130 -18.67 22.00 27.79
N ILE A 131 -18.76 22.51 26.56
CA ILE A 131 -19.25 23.86 26.29
C ILE A 131 -20.70 24.04 26.78
N ARG A 132 -21.60 23.10 26.45
CA ARG A 132 -23.00 23.13 26.92
C ARG A 132 -23.09 23.09 28.45
N MET A 133 -22.33 22.21 29.09
CA MET A 133 -22.32 22.08 30.55
C MET A 133 -21.78 23.34 31.22
N THR A 134 -20.72 23.93 30.67
CA THR A 134 -20.13 25.19 31.17
C THR A 134 -21.12 26.34 31.08
N LYS A 135 -21.84 26.44 29.95
CA LYS A 135 -22.89 27.45 29.79
C LYS A 135 -23.99 27.28 30.85
N LYS A 136 -24.50 26.06 31.01
CA LYS A 136 -25.52 25.75 32.02
C LYS A 136 -25.05 26.13 33.44
N LEU A 137 -23.84 25.73 33.83
CA LEU A 137 -23.29 26.06 35.15
C LEU A 137 -23.14 27.58 35.35
N LYS A 138 -22.81 28.33 34.30
CA LYS A 138 -22.74 29.79 34.36
C LYS A 138 -24.12 30.43 34.55
N ASP A 139 -25.13 29.91 33.86
CA ASP A 139 -26.52 30.38 33.97
C ASP A 139 -27.08 30.06 35.38
N ASP A 140 -26.85 28.83 35.87
CA ASP A 140 -27.25 28.38 37.22
C ASP A 140 -26.57 29.25 38.31
N LEU A 141 -25.25 29.52 38.17
CA LEU A 141 -24.52 30.39 39.10
C LEU A 141 -25.10 31.81 39.13
N GLN A 142 -25.47 32.36 37.97
CA GLN A 142 -26.07 33.69 37.89
C GLN A 142 -27.46 33.73 38.53
N SER A 143 -28.25 32.68 38.35
CA SER A 143 -29.56 32.52 39.01
C SER A 143 -29.41 32.49 40.53
N VAL A 144 -28.53 31.64 41.08
CA VAL A 144 -28.27 31.55 42.52
C VAL A 144 -27.78 32.89 43.09
N LYS A 145 -26.93 33.61 42.34
CA LYS A 145 -26.46 34.94 42.75
C LYS A 145 -27.60 35.95 42.87
N ASN A 146 -28.58 35.90 41.95
CA ASN A 146 -29.76 36.76 41.99
C ASN A 146 -30.68 36.40 43.17
N GLU A 147 -30.93 35.12 43.40
CA GLU A 147 -31.73 34.63 44.55
C GLU A 147 -31.10 35.02 45.89
N LEU A 148 -29.77 34.89 46.01
CA LEU A 148 -29.03 35.31 47.20
C LEU A 148 -29.15 36.82 47.43
N LYS A 149 -29.15 37.63 46.37
CA LYS A 149 -29.37 39.07 46.47
C LYS A 149 -30.76 39.38 47.04
N ILE A 150 -31.81 38.77 46.48
CA ILE A 150 -33.19 38.92 46.96
C ILE A 150 -33.30 38.49 48.43
N THR A 151 -32.72 37.34 48.78
CA THR A 151 -32.73 36.80 50.15
C THR A 151 -32.08 37.78 51.13
N ASN A 152 -30.96 38.39 50.76
CA ASN A 152 -30.28 39.39 51.58
C ASN A 152 -31.09 40.69 51.73
N GLU A 153 -31.78 41.13 50.68
CA GLU A 153 -32.68 42.29 50.73
C GLU A 153 -33.87 42.00 51.67
N THR A 154 -34.53 40.85 51.52
CA THR A 154 -35.62 40.42 52.41
C THR A 154 -35.16 40.30 53.86
N LYS A 155 -33.96 39.73 54.09
CA LYS A 155 -33.37 39.64 55.43
C LYS A 155 -33.21 41.02 56.07
N ARG A 156 -32.71 42.02 55.33
CA ARG A 156 -32.58 43.40 55.84
C ARG A 156 -33.93 44.01 56.20
N THR A 157 -34.96 43.81 55.38
CA THR A 157 -36.31 44.31 55.68
C THR A 157 -36.85 43.68 56.96
N LEU A 158 -36.72 42.36 57.13
CA LEU A 158 -37.14 41.66 58.35
C LEU A 158 -36.36 42.13 59.59
N GLU A 159 -35.06 42.42 59.46
CA GLU A 159 -34.27 43.00 60.55
C GLU A 159 -34.80 44.39 60.96
N GLN A 160 -35.15 45.23 60.00
CA GLN A 160 -35.75 46.55 60.26
C GLN A 160 -37.14 46.44 60.91
N GLU A 161 -37.99 45.54 60.42
CA GLU A 161 -39.30 45.26 61.01
C GLU A 161 -39.18 44.75 62.45
N LYS A 162 -38.23 43.84 62.71
CA LYS A 162 -37.95 43.34 64.06
C LYS A 162 -37.54 44.47 65.00
N ILE A 163 -36.66 45.37 64.57
CA ILE A 163 -36.25 46.54 65.37
C ILE A 163 -37.47 47.44 65.66
N SER A 164 -38.30 47.73 64.65
CA SER A 164 -39.50 48.56 64.81
C SER A 164 -40.53 47.94 65.76
N LEU A 165 -40.76 46.63 65.63
CA LEU A 165 -41.67 45.88 66.50
C LEU A 165 -41.17 45.85 67.94
N ASN A 166 -39.86 45.62 68.16
CA ASN A 166 -39.27 45.67 69.49
C ASN A 166 -39.47 47.04 70.14
N ALA A 167 -39.19 48.14 69.41
CA ALA A 167 -39.41 49.50 69.91
C ALA A 167 -40.89 49.77 70.26
N LYS A 168 -41.84 49.31 69.43
CA LYS A 168 -43.28 49.40 69.73
C LYS A 168 -43.65 48.60 70.97
N THR A 169 -43.13 47.38 71.12
CA THR A 169 -43.36 46.54 72.30
C THR A 169 -42.83 47.21 73.57
N GLU A 170 -41.60 47.74 73.55
CA GLU A 170 -41.01 48.47 74.69
C GLU A 170 -41.86 49.68 75.10
N HIS A 171 -42.35 50.45 74.11
CA HIS A 171 -43.23 51.59 74.36
C HIS A 171 -44.58 51.16 74.96
N LEU A 172 -45.20 50.10 74.44
CA LEU A 172 -46.44 49.55 74.99
C LEU A 172 -46.26 49.03 76.43
N VAL A 173 -45.16 48.32 76.70
CA VAL A 173 -44.81 47.86 78.06
C VAL A 173 -44.66 49.04 79.02
N SER A 174 -43.94 50.09 78.60
CA SER A 174 -43.75 51.31 79.39
C SER A 174 -45.09 52.01 79.69
N ASN A 175 -45.95 52.17 78.68
CA ASN A 175 -47.29 52.75 78.85
C ASN A 175 -48.15 51.94 79.82
N MET A 176 -48.10 50.61 79.72
CA MET A 176 -48.84 49.74 80.62
C MET A 176 -48.35 49.83 82.06
N GLN A 177 -47.02 49.93 82.27
CA GLN A 177 -46.44 50.15 83.60
C GLN A 177 -46.88 51.49 84.22
N VAL A 178 -46.92 52.57 83.44
CA VAL A 178 -47.41 53.90 83.89
C VAL A 178 -48.89 53.84 84.25
N SER A 179 -49.72 53.19 83.43
CA SER A 179 -51.16 53.02 83.69
C SER A 179 -51.42 52.19 84.96
N ASN A 180 -50.63 51.12 85.17
CA ASN A 180 -50.70 50.31 86.39
C ASN A 180 -50.26 51.09 87.64
N LEU A 181 -49.21 51.90 87.55
CA LEU A 181 -48.79 52.82 88.63
C LEU A 181 -49.92 53.82 88.97
N SER A 182 -50.53 54.40 87.94
CA SER A 182 -51.63 55.36 88.08
C SER A 182 -52.82 54.71 88.78
N ASN A 183 -53.27 53.53 88.33
CA ASN A 183 -54.34 52.77 88.97
C ASN A 183 -54.01 52.35 90.42
N SER A 184 -52.74 52.09 90.73
CA SER A 184 -52.29 51.84 92.11
C SER A 184 -52.34 53.10 92.98
N ILE A 185 -52.05 54.28 92.44
CA ILE A 185 -52.14 55.58 93.14
C ILE A 185 -53.60 55.98 93.36
N TYR A 186 -54.50 55.69 92.42
CA TYR A 186 -55.93 55.94 92.59
C TYR A 186 -56.57 54.98 93.62
N LYS A 187 -56.05 53.75 93.78
CA LYS A 187 -56.50 52.80 94.80
C LYS A 187 -56.00 53.12 96.23
N THR A 188 -54.96 53.94 96.40
CA THR A 188 -54.46 54.37 97.73
C THR A 188 -54.98 55.72 98.18
N LYS A 189 -55.78 56.42 97.35
CA LYS A 189 -56.42 57.70 97.66
C LYS A 189 -57.93 57.61 97.97
N ASN A 190 -58.48 56.40 98.00
CA ASN A 190 -59.80 56.05 98.56
C ASN A 190 -59.60 55.15 99.79
#